data_AF-A0A1F5LSW0-F1
#
_entry.id   AF-A0A1F5LSW0-F1
#
_cell.length_a   1.000
_cell.length_b   1.000
_cell.length_c   1.000
_cell.angle_alpha   90.00
_cell.angle_beta   90.00
_cell.angle_gamma   90.00
#
_symmetry.space_group_name_H-M   'P 1'
#
loop_
_entity.id
_entity.type
_entity.pdbx_description
1 polymer ?
#
loop_
_entity_poly.entity_id
_entity_poly.type
_entity_poly.pdbx_seq_one_letter_code
_entity_poly.pdbx_strand_id
1 'polypeptide(L)'
;MSPQTSLERRYDVKEICTLNPRKGERKYSILIINPNTSTHMTEALKPILASMNYTDVHFEYFTAPDSPVLVKGVKNEPIASINNAEESCSSALNCWSVRELVPYYDAFLVACYSAHPFVGQLRQDIQSTEENNPTTRNKYVTGIFEASITAALSLVSGFALERPINPAERLHKYQEKGSFGIVTTGSAWKDELIHGVQGALGYGDRDGSSMHFAGVETTGLSAIELHTTDPEEVRQRIVEATRNLLRNSESRVKAVCLGCAGMAGMEEAVREGCEQEYGILEGGRVRIVDGVVAGAGNLITALKAGF
;
A
#
# COMPACT_ATOMS: atom_id res chain seq x y z
N MET A 1 -17.06 -33.17 -25.82
CA MET A 1 -17.10 -31.86 -25.13
C MET A 1 -15.84 -31.76 -24.31
N SER A 2 -14.83 -31.07 -24.81
CA SER A 2 -13.58 -30.82 -24.09
C SER A 2 -13.82 -29.60 -23.19
N PRO A 3 -13.54 -29.66 -21.87
CA PRO A 3 -13.64 -28.47 -21.05
C PRO A 3 -12.56 -27.49 -21.51
N GLN A 4 -12.98 -26.33 -22.01
CA GLN A 4 -12.10 -25.18 -22.17
C GLN A 4 -11.60 -24.82 -20.77
N THR A 5 -10.37 -25.21 -20.46
CA THR A 5 -9.60 -24.58 -19.39
C THR A 5 -9.46 -23.12 -19.78
N SER A 6 -10.23 -22.23 -19.15
CA SER A 6 -9.99 -20.79 -19.25
C SER A 6 -8.57 -20.57 -18.74
N LEU A 7 -7.62 -20.33 -19.66
CA LEU A 7 -6.30 -19.83 -19.26
C LEU A 7 -6.56 -18.58 -18.43
N GLU A 8 -6.09 -18.57 -17.19
CA GLU A 8 -6.16 -17.37 -16.35
C GLU A 8 -5.58 -16.20 -17.13
N ARG A 9 -6.38 -15.14 -17.29
CA ARG A 9 -5.96 -13.95 -18.01
C ARG A 9 -4.76 -13.36 -17.28
N ARG A 10 -3.61 -13.28 -17.94
CA ARG A 10 -2.40 -12.70 -17.36
C ARG A 10 -2.29 -11.28 -17.84
N TYR A 11 -2.36 -10.35 -16.90
CA TYR A 11 -2.22 -8.93 -17.16
C TYR A 11 -0.75 -8.57 -17.45
N ASP A 12 -0.20 -9.12 -18.52
CA ASP A 12 1.17 -8.87 -18.94
C ASP A 12 1.27 -7.63 -19.85
N VAL A 13 2.49 -7.11 -20.03
CA VAL A 13 2.72 -5.89 -20.82
C VAL A 13 2.27 -6.05 -22.27
N LYS A 14 2.34 -7.25 -22.87
CA LYS A 14 1.93 -7.46 -24.25
C LYS A 14 0.42 -7.34 -24.40
N GLU A 15 -0.34 -7.89 -23.45
CA GLU A 15 -1.79 -7.72 -23.40
C GLU A 15 -2.17 -6.26 -23.14
N ILE A 16 -1.50 -5.60 -22.18
CA ILE A 16 -1.76 -4.21 -21.81
C ILE A 16 -1.50 -3.24 -22.97
N CYS A 17 -0.40 -3.38 -23.70
CA CYS A 17 -0.07 -2.50 -24.85
C CYS A 17 -1.12 -2.54 -25.97
N THR A 18 -1.91 -3.61 -26.09
CA THR A 18 -3.02 -3.66 -27.06
C THR A 18 -4.24 -2.87 -26.63
N LEU A 19 -4.38 -2.61 -25.32
CA LEU A 19 -5.38 -1.73 -24.75
C LEU A 19 -4.83 -0.31 -24.81
N ASN A 20 -5.45 0.57 -25.60
CA ASN A 20 -5.18 1.99 -25.44
C ASN A 20 -6.02 2.46 -24.24
N PRO A 21 -5.45 2.72 -23.05
CA PRO A 21 -6.24 3.14 -21.89
C PRO A 21 -6.97 4.47 -22.14
N ARG A 22 -6.55 5.24 -23.15
CA ARG A 22 -7.22 6.48 -23.62
C ARG A 22 -8.28 6.24 -24.69
N LYS A 23 -8.56 5.01 -25.11
CA LYS A 23 -9.66 4.70 -26.07
C LYS A 23 -11.05 4.76 -25.44
N GLY A 24 -11.17 4.94 -24.12
CA GLY A 24 -12.44 5.11 -23.42
C GLY A 24 -12.78 6.57 -23.08
N GLU A 25 -14.01 6.80 -22.62
CA GLU A 25 -14.52 8.11 -22.15
C GLU A 25 -13.89 8.59 -20.82
N ARG A 26 -12.97 7.81 -20.21
CA ARG A 26 -12.40 8.10 -18.89
C ARG A 26 -11.22 9.07 -19.00
N LYS A 27 -11.15 10.03 -18.07
CA LYS A 27 -10.23 11.17 -18.10
C LYS A 27 -8.82 10.84 -17.60
N TYR A 28 -8.69 9.82 -16.75
CA TYR A 28 -7.46 9.43 -16.07
C TYR A 28 -7.23 7.93 -16.16
N SER A 29 -5.97 7.51 -16.19
CA SER A 29 -5.56 6.11 -16.22
C SER A 29 -4.51 5.79 -15.15
N ILE A 30 -4.75 4.74 -14.37
CA ILE A 30 -3.88 4.28 -13.29
C ILE A 30 -3.54 2.81 -13.53
N LEU A 31 -2.26 2.49 -13.55
CA LEU A 31 -1.77 1.11 -13.61
C LEU A 31 -1.50 0.58 -12.19
N ILE A 32 -2.20 -0.48 -11.81
CA ILE A 32 -2.04 -1.18 -10.53
C ILE A 32 -1.08 -2.35 -10.75
N ILE A 33 0.08 -2.29 -10.10
CA ILE A 33 1.19 -3.20 -10.34
C ILE A 33 1.27 -4.18 -9.17
N ASN A 34 0.90 -5.43 -9.41
CA ASN A 34 1.22 -6.52 -8.50
C ASN A 34 2.61 -7.08 -8.84
N PRO A 35 3.63 -6.93 -7.97
CA PRO A 35 4.98 -7.36 -8.25
C PRO A 35 5.23 -8.86 -8.05
N ASN A 36 4.25 -9.62 -7.55
CA ASN A 36 4.30 -11.08 -7.50
C ASN A 36 3.50 -11.70 -8.65
N THR A 37 3.65 -13.02 -8.81
CA THR A 37 3.07 -13.76 -9.93
C THR A 37 1.63 -14.21 -9.70
N SER A 38 1.04 -13.89 -8.54
CA SER A 38 -0.31 -14.30 -8.18
C SER A 38 -1.37 -13.47 -8.92
N THR A 39 -1.97 -14.08 -9.93
CA THR A 39 -3.17 -13.56 -10.61
C THR A 39 -4.32 -13.39 -9.61
N HIS A 40 -4.47 -14.32 -8.67
CA HIS A 40 -5.46 -14.25 -7.59
C HIS A 40 -5.35 -12.98 -6.75
N MET A 41 -4.13 -12.60 -6.33
CA MET A 41 -3.93 -11.33 -5.60
C MET A 41 -4.34 -10.12 -6.45
N THR A 42 -4.05 -10.15 -7.75
CA THR A 42 -4.45 -9.08 -8.68
C THR A 42 -5.97 -8.98 -8.81
N GLU A 43 -6.67 -10.12 -8.95
CA GLU A 43 -8.13 -10.16 -8.99
C GLU A 43 -8.78 -9.66 -7.70
N ALA A 44 -8.17 -9.94 -6.53
CA ALA A 44 -8.66 -9.47 -5.24
C ALA A 44 -8.64 -7.94 -5.09
N LEU A 45 -7.73 -7.23 -5.79
CA LEU A 45 -7.66 -5.76 -5.78
C LEU A 45 -8.81 -5.09 -6.55
N LYS A 46 -9.38 -5.78 -7.54
CA LYS A 46 -10.41 -5.22 -8.42
C LYS A 46 -11.69 -4.79 -7.69
N PRO A 47 -12.35 -5.64 -6.88
CA PRO A 47 -13.56 -5.22 -6.18
C PRO A 47 -13.30 -4.06 -5.20
N ILE A 48 -12.10 -4.01 -4.62
CA ILE A 48 -11.68 -2.97 -3.68
C ILE A 48 -11.62 -1.61 -4.39
N LEU A 49 -10.90 -1.55 -5.51
CA LEU A 49 -10.81 -0.32 -6.32
C LEU A 49 -12.14 0.05 -6.99
N ALA A 50 -12.94 -0.95 -7.39
CA ALA A 50 -14.27 -0.73 -7.94
C ALA A 50 -15.21 -0.08 -6.91
N SER A 51 -15.13 -0.48 -5.64
CA SER A 51 -15.95 0.06 -4.55
C SER A 51 -15.75 1.57 -4.31
N MET A 52 -14.62 2.13 -4.77
CA MET A 52 -14.35 3.57 -4.68
C MET A 52 -15.21 4.41 -5.64
N ASN A 53 -15.92 3.78 -6.59
CA ASN A 53 -16.91 4.41 -7.47
C ASN A 53 -16.41 5.62 -8.30
N TYR A 54 -15.15 5.61 -8.74
CA TYR A 54 -14.63 6.63 -9.65
C TYR A 54 -15.04 6.33 -11.10
N THR A 55 -15.86 7.20 -11.69
CA THR A 55 -16.34 7.06 -13.07
C THR A 55 -15.38 7.65 -14.11
N ASP A 56 -14.52 8.60 -13.70
CA ASP A 56 -13.58 9.31 -14.57
C ASP A 56 -12.17 8.70 -14.59
N VAL A 57 -11.96 7.57 -13.91
CA VAL A 57 -10.66 6.90 -13.75
C VAL A 57 -10.72 5.47 -14.31
N HIS A 58 -9.81 5.14 -15.22
CA HIS A 58 -9.54 3.78 -15.68
C HIS A 58 -8.46 3.14 -14.79
N PHE A 59 -8.79 2.02 -14.17
CA PHE A 59 -7.80 1.17 -13.51
C PHE A 59 -7.44 0.03 -14.46
N GLU A 60 -6.16 -0.06 -14.80
CA GLU A 60 -5.58 -1.22 -15.44
C GLU A 60 -4.73 -1.97 -14.44
N TYR A 61 -4.57 -3.28 -14.64
CA TYR A 61 -3.84 -4.14 -13.73
C TYR A 61 -2.62 -4.72 -14.43
N PHE A 62 -1.59 -5.01 -13.67
CA PHE A 62 -0.40 -5.75 -14.10
C PHE A 62 -0.07 -6.80 -13.05
N THR A 63 0.28 -8.00 -13.51
CA THR A 63 0.80 -9.08 -12.66
C THR A 63 2.19 -9.45 -13.15
N ALA A 64 3.15 -9.57 -12.24
CA ALA A 64 4.50 -9.96 -12.63
C ALA A 64 4.51 -11.33 -13.34
N PRO A 65 5.37 -11.53 -14.35
CA PRO A 65 5.43 -12.79 -15.09
C PRO A 65 5.77 -13.96 -14.18
N ASP A 66 5.10 -15.10 -14.37
CA ASP A 66 5.41 -16.38 -13.71
C ASP A 66 6.57 -17.14 -14.40
N SER A 67 7.16 -16.53 -15.41
CA SER A 67 8.32 -17.03 -16.13
C SER A 67 9.51 -16.09 -15.87
N PRO A 68 10.74 -16.61 -15.90
CA PRO A 68 11.91 -15.77 -15.67
C PRO A 68 12.01 -14.62 -16.66
N VAL A 69 12.44 -13.46 -16.17
CA VAL A 69 12.67 -12.26 -16.98
C VAL A 69 14.16 -11.99 -17.15
N LEU A 70 14.54 -11.38 -18.27
CA LEU A 70 15.92 -10.95 -18.51
C LEU A 70 16.01 -9.44 -18.31
N VAL A 71 16.73 -9.00 -17.29
CA VAL A 71 17.02 -7.59 -17.04
C VAL A 71 18.51 -7.35 -17.21
N LYS A 72 18.88 -6.54 -18.21
CA LYS A 72 20.28 -6.22 -18.54
C LYS A 72 21.17 -7.48 -18.71
N GLY A 73 20.60 -8.54 -19.31
CA GLY A 73 21.29 -9.81 -19.54
C GLY A 73 21.36 -10.76 -18.34
N VAL A 74 20.83 -10.36 -17.18
CA VAL A 74 20.73 -11.20 -15.98
C VAL A 74 19.32 -11.79 -15.88
N LYS A 75 19.24 -13.10 -15.64
CA LYS A 75 17.98 -13.82 -15.44
C LYS A 75 17.49 -13.59 -14.01
N ASN A 76 16.25 -13.12 -13.86
CA ASN A 76 15.57 -13.00 -12.59
C ASN A 76 14.42 -14.02 -12.52
N GLU A 77 14.34 -14.75 -11.42
CA GLU A 77 13.33 -15.79 -11.23
C GLU A 77 11.97 -15.19 -10.78
N PRO A 78 10.85 -15.81 -11.16
CA PRO A 78 9.52 -15.41 -10.74
C PRO A 78 9.34 -15.54 -9.21
N ILE A 79 8.57 -14.63 -8.60
CA ILE A 79 8.29 -14.63 -7.15
C ILE A 79 6.79 -14.75 -6.92
N ALA A 80 6.35 -15.90 -6.41
CA ALA A 80 4.94 -16.17 -6.14
C ALA A 80 4.36 -15.35 -4.99
N SER A 81 5.18 -15.07 -3.98
CA SER A 81 4.86 -14.24 -2.83
C SER A 81 6.12 -13.57 -2.32
N ILE A 82 6.00 -12.30 -1.94
CA ILE A 82 7.10 -11.51 -1.41
C ILE A 82 6.99 -11.55 0.11
N ASN A 83 8.00 -12.11 0.78
CA ASN A 83 7.97 -12.38 2.23
C ASN A 83 9.11 -11.70 2.99
N ASN A 84 10.01 -11.00 2.30
CA ASN A 84 11.13 -10.28 2.90
C ASN A 84 11.65 -9.16 1.97
N ALA A 85 12.60 -8.37 2.47
CA ALA A 85 13.21 -7.25 1.76
C ALA A 85 13.98 -7.66 0.48
N GLU A 86 14.68 -8.79 0.51
CA GLU A 86 15.45 -9.30 -0.64
C GLU A 86 14.51 -9.67 -1.80
N GLU A 87 13.42 -10.38 -1.50
CA GLU A 87 12.38 -10.70 -2.47
C GLU A 87 11.69 -9.43 -3.00
N SER A 88 11.47 -8.41 -2.16
CA SER A 88 10.93 -7.11 -2.58
C SER A 88 11.85 -6.45 -3.61
N CYS A 89 13.17 -6.44 -3.37
CA CYS A 89 14.16 -5.96 -4.33
C CYS A 89 14.17 -6.76 -5.63
N SER A 90 14.17 -8.09 -5.55
CA SER A 90 14.16 -8.95 -6.73
C SER A 90 12.86 -8.79 -7.55
N SER A 91 11.71 -8.63 -6.89
CA SER A 91 10.42 -8.46 -7.56
C SER A 91 10.31 -7.15 -8.36
N ALA A 92 11.09 -6.12 -8.01
CA ALA A 92 11.22 -4.92 -8.83
C ALA A 92 11.80 -5.22 -10.23
N LEU A 93 12.69 -6.22 -10.35
CA LEU A 93 13.21 -6.68 -11.64
C LEU A 93 12.15 -7.46 -12.42
N ASN A 94 11.28 -8.22 -11.73
CA ASN A 94 10.14 -8.90 -12.37
C ASN A 94 9.14 -7.92 -13.00
N CYS A 95 9.05 -6.69 -12.47
CA CYS A 95 8.19 -5.63 -13.00
C CYS A 95 8.86 -4.77 -14.09
N TRP A 96 10.11 -5.05 -14.48
CA TRP A 96 10.93 -4.11 -15.26
C TRP A 96 10.30 -3.69 -16.60
N SER A 97 9.49 -4.55 -17.22
CA SER A 97 8.78 -4.26 -18.47
C SER A 97 7.70 -3.18 -18.33
N VAL A 98 7.18 -2.92 -17.12
CA VAL A 98 6.21 -1.85 -16.86
C VAL A 98 6.78 -0.46 -17.21
N ARG A 99 8.10 -0.31 -17.24
CA ARG A 99 8.76 0.94 -17.67
C ARG A 99 8.38 1.34 -19.09
N GLU A 100 8.07 0.38 -19.96
CA GLU A 100 7.58 0.61 -21.34
C GLU A 100 6.15 1.18 -21.35
N LEU A 101 5.40 1.00 -20.27
CA LEU A 101 4.02 1.48 -20.12
C LEU A 101 3.95 2.93 -19.59
N VAL A 102 5.06 3.50 -19.12
CA VAL A 102 5.12 4.85 -18.55
C VAL A 102 4.49 5.92 -19.44
N PRO A 103 4.72 5.94 -20.77
CA PRO A 103 4.09 6.91 -21.66
C PRO A 103 2.56 6.83 -21.70
N TYR A 104 1.97 5.65 -21.46
CA TYR A 104 0.56 5.35 -21.72
C TYR A 104 -0.38 5.60 -20.54
N TYR A 105 0.13 5.53 -19.30
CA TYR A 105 -0.65 5.74 -18.07
C TYR A 105 -0.36 7.07 -17.39
N ASP A 106 -1.32 7.62 -16.66
CA ASP A 106 -1.16 8.88 -15.94
C ASP A 106 -0.65 8.66 -14.50
N ALA A 107 -0.86 7.47 -13.92
CA ALA A 107 -0.30 7.14 -12.62
C ALA A 107 -0.06 5.63 -12.42
N PHE A 108 0.75 5.31 -11.41
CA PHE A 108 1.21 3.95 -11.10
C PHE A 108 1.10 3.67 -9.61
N LEU A 109 0.46 2.57 -9.23
CA LEU A 109 0.36 2.10 -7.85
C LEU A 109 1.08 0.76 -7.71
N VAL A 110 2.15 0.71 -6.92
CA VAL A 110 2.85 -0.55 -6.60
C VAL A 110 2.14 -1.22 -5.41
N ALA A 111 1.49 -2.36 -5.67
CA ALA A 111 0.66 -3.09 -4.72
C ALA A 111 1.47 -4.12 -3.90
N CYS A 112 2.59 -3.70 -3.33
CA CYS A 112 3.35 -4.46 -2.34
C CYS A 112 3.53 -3.60 -1.09
N TYR A 113 3.22 -4.16 0.08
CA TYR A 113 3.34 -3.45 1.35
C TYR A 113 4.78 -3.56 1.86
N SER A 114 5.67 -2.82 1.20
CA SER A 114 7.08 -2.66 1.55
C SER A 114 7.56 -1.29 1.06
N ALA A 115 8.73 -0.84 1.50
CA ALA A 115 9.44 0.26 0.87
C ALA A 115 9.97 -0.18 -0.52
N HIS A 116 9.04 -0.45 -1.45
CA HIS A 116 9.31 -1.22 -2.64
C HIS A 116 10.15 -0.41 -3.64
N PRO A 117 11.36 -0.88 -4.03
CA PRO A 117 12.30 -0.06 -4.79
C PRO A 117 11.80 0.30 -6.20
N PHE A 118 10.85 -0.47 -6.74
CA PHE A 118 10.23 -0.16 -8.03
C PHE A 118 9.49 1.19 -8.05
N VAL A 119 9.01 1.69 -6.90
CA VAL A 119 8.43 3.03 -6.79
C VAL A 119 9.48 4.08 -7.17
N GLY A 120 10.69 3.97 -6.62
CA GLY A 120 11.80 4.87 -6.93
C GLY A 120 12.25 4.78 -8.39
N GLN A 121 12.28 3.56 -8.95
CA GLN A 121 12.60 3.36 -10.36
C GLN A 121 11.57 4.05 -11.28
N LEU A 122 10.27 3.85 -11.03
CA LEU A 122 9.22 4.48 -11.83
C LEU A 122 9.23 6.01 -11.73
N ARG A 123 9.62 6.59 -10.59
CA ARG A 123 9.81 8.05 -10.48
C ARG A 123 10.87 8.56 -11.47
N GLN A 124 11.99 7.86 -11.59
CA GLN A 124 13.05 8.23 -12.54
C GLN A 124 12.58 8.10 -14.00
N ASP A 125 11.82 7.05 -14.31
CA ASP A 125 11.28 6.82 -15.65
C ASP A 125 10.20 7.85 -16.03
N ILE A 126 9.36 8.24 -15.08
CA ILE A 126 8.38 9.34 -15.23
C ILE A 126 9.11 10.64 -15.53
N GLN A 127 10.09 11.01 -14.70
CA GLN A 127 10.88 12.24 -14.90
C GLN A 127 11.50 12.27 -16.30
N SER A 128 12.14 11.17 -16.70
CA SER A 128 12.74 11.04 -18.03
C SER A 128 11.70 11.18 -19.14
N THR A 129 10.48 10.68 -18.95
CA THR A 129 9.39 10.76 -19.95
C THR A 129 8.84 12.19 -20.08
N GLU A 130 8.68 12.89 -18.95
CA GLU A 130 8.18 14.26 -18.89
C GLU A 130 9.19 15.26 -19.47
N GLU A 131 10.49 15.10 -19.18
CA GLU A 131 11.57 15.91 -19.76
C GLU A 131 11.61 15.80 -21.29
N ASN A 132 11.35 14.60 -21.83
CA ASN A 132 11.29 14.36 -23.28
C ASN A 132 9.96 14.79 -23.92
N ASN A 133 8.89 14.99 -23.14
CA ASN A 133 7.56 15.35 -23.64
C ASN A 133 6.88 16.39 -22.71
N PRO A 134 7.36 17.65 -22.69
CA PRO A 134 6.95 18.65 -21.71
C PRO A 134 5.49 19.11 -21.84
N THR A 135 4.80 18.74 -22.93
CA THR A 135 3.37 19.02 -23.13
C THR A 135 2.46 17.93 -22.56
N THR A 136 3.03 16.89 -21.95
CA THR A 136 2.26 15.81 -21.32
C THR A 136 1.88 16.19 -19.90
N ARG A 137 0.75 15.66 -19.44
CA ARG A 137 0.29 15.84 -18.05
C ARG A 137 1.32 15.23 -17.10
N ASN A 138 1.53 15.86 -15.94
CA ASN A 138 2.26 15.26 -14.82
C ASN A 138 1.75 13.84 -14.53
N LYS A 139 2.69 12.93 -14.33
CA LYS A 139 2.45 11.53 -13.98
C LYS A 139 2.86 11.29 -12.53
N TYR A 140 2.19 10.36 -11.87
CA TYR A 140 2.39 10.13 -10.43
C TYR A 140 2.64 8.67 -10.11
N VAL A 141 3.43 8.40 -9.07
CA VAL A 141 3.66 7.03 -8.58
C VAL A 141 3.80 6.98 -7.07
N THR A 142 3.20 5.96 -6.46
CA THR A 142 3.36 5.61 -5.05
C THR A 142 3.27 4.10 -4.88
N GLY A 143 3.82 3.56 -3.79
CA GLY A 143 3.47 2.24 -3.29
C GLY A 143 2.32 2.34 -2.28
N ILE A 144 1.69 1.20 -2.00
CA ILE A 144 0.65 1.10 -0.97
C ILE A 144 1.21 1.33 0.44
N PHE A 145 2.51 1.11 0.64
CA PHE A 145 3.23 1.38 1.88
C PHE A 145 3.36 2.89 2.16
N GLU A 146 3.89 3.67 1.21
CA GLU A 146 4.03 5.12 1.40
C GLU A 146 2.66 5.80 1.50
N ALA A 147 1.68 5.28 0.74
CA ALA A 147 0.33 5.79 0.78
C ALA A 147 -0.37 5.54 2.12
N SER A 148 -0.19 4.35 2.72
CA SER A 148 -0.77 4.06 4.03
C SER A 148 -0.15 4.95 5.12
N ILE A 149 1.16 5.19 5.10
CA ILE A 149 1.83 6.11 6.02
C ILE A 149 1.26 7.51 5.88
N THR A 150 1.14 8.01 4.64
CA THR A 150 0.60 9.36 4.37
C THR A 150 -0.82 9.50 4.89
N ALA A 151 -1.68 8.51 4.61
CA ALA A 151 -3.06 8.51 5.10
C ALA A 151 -3.09 8.43 6.64
N ALA A 152 -2.30 7.55 7.25
CA ALA A 152 -2.24 7.41 8.69
C ALA A 152 -1.77 8.68 9.39
N LEU A 153 -0.72 9.34 8.88
CA LEU A 153 -0.26 10.63 9.38
C LEU A 153 -1.35 11.69 9.32
N SER A 154 -2.15 11.75 8.25
CA SER A 154 -3.27 12.71 8.15
C SER A 154 -4.35 12.48 9.21
N LEU A 155 -4.45 11.26 9.75
CA LEU A 155 -5.45 10.87 10.76
C LEU A 155 -4.95 11.07 12.19
N VAL A 156 -3.63 11.10 12.41
CA VAL A 156 -3.04 11.15 13.76
C VAL A 156 -2.26 12.44 14.04
N SER A 157 -1.83 13.15 12.99
CA SER A 157 -1.14 14.43 13.10
C SER A 157 -2.16 15.57 13.13
N GLY A 158 -2.18 16.32 14.22
CA GLY A 158 -3.07 17.46 14.41
C GLY A 158 -2.58 18.34 15.54
N PHE A 159 -3.01 19.60 15.57
CA PHE A 159 -2.67 20.54 16.62
C PHE A 159 -3.92 20.94 17.39
N ALA A 160 -3.80 21.03 18.71
CA ALA A 160 -4.88 21.48 19.60
C ALA A 160 -4.42 22.68 20.44
N LEU A 161 -5.40 23.43 20.96
CA LEU A 161 -5.15 24.48 21.95
C LEU A 161 -4.94 23.85 23.32
N GLU A 162 -3.94 24.33 24.04
CA GLU A 162 -3.69 23.95 25.42
C GLU A 162 -4.90 24.30 26.31
N ARG A 163 -5.22 23.40 27.26
CA ARG A 163 -6.38 23.55 28.15
C ARG A 163 -5.93 23.75 29.60
N PRO A 164 -6.68 24.51 30.41
CA PRO A 164 -7.93 25.21 30.09
C PRO A 164 -7.71 26.43 29.17
N ILE A 165 -8.69 26.74 28.32
CA ILE A 165 -8.61 27.88 27.41
C ILE A 165 -8.94 29.15 28.21
N ASN A 166 -7.98 30.05 28.36
CA ASN A 166 -8.20 31.41 28.88
C ASN A 166 -7.96 32.44 27.76
N PRO A 167 -9.01 33.02 27.14
CA PRO A 167 -8.85 34.01 26.06
C PRO A 167 -8.16 35.31 26.48
N ALA A 168 -8.06 35.60 27.78
CA ALA A 168 -7.36 36.78 28.29
C ALA A 168 -5.82 36.57 28.35
N GLU A 169 -5.34 35.33 28.23
CA GLU A 169 -3.93 34.97 28.25
C GLU A 169 -3.42 34.62 26.84
N ARG A 170 -2.10 34.50 26.70
CA ARG A 170 -1.48 34.08 25.45
C ARG A 170 -1.85 32.62 25.18
N LEU A 171 -2.49 32.37 24.04
CA LEU A 171 -2.88 31.02 23.63
C LEU A 171 -1.66 30.22 23.13
N HIS A 172 -1.56 28.98 23.59
CA HIS A 172 -0.56 28.02 23.16
C HIS A 172 -1.20 26.86 22.41
N LYS A 173 -0.52 26.40 21.34
CA LYS A 173 -0.88 25.19 20.60
C LYS A 173 0.10 24.07 20.92
N TYR A 174 -0.38 22.84 20.91
CA TYR A 174 0.44 21.64 21.06
C TYR A 174 0.05 20.59 20.02
N GLN A 175 0.96 19.66 19.72
CA GLN A 175 0.69 18.52 18.85
C GLN A 175 -0.19 17.51 19.59
N GLU A 176 -1.33 17.14 19.00
CA GLU A 176 -2.17 16.09 19.55
C GLU A 176 -1.39 14.79 19.70
N LYS A 177 -1.61 14.13 20.84
CA LYS A 177 -1.08 12.79 21.07
C LYS A 177 -1.85 11.80 20.21
N GLY A 178 -1.13 10.91 19.55
CA GLY A 178 -1.72 9.88 18.72
C GLY A 178 -0.70 9.32 17.75
N SER A 179 -0.76 8.01 17.58
CA SER A 179 0.12 7.29 16.67
C SER A 179 -0.68 6.39 15.75
N PHE A 180 -0.03 5.95 14.69
CA PHE A 180 -0.48 4.83 13.89
C PHE A 180 0.45 3.65 14.08
N GLY A 181 -0.04 2.44 13.85
CA GLY A 181 0.78 1.24 13.76
C GLY A 181 0.39 0.39 12.56
N ILE A 182 1.17 -0.66 12.32
CA ILE A 182 0.98 -1.56 11.18
C ILE A 182 0.75 -2.98 11.71
N VAL A 183 -0.26 -3.67 11.16
CA VAL A 183 -0.43 -5.12 11.36
C VAL A 183 -0.11 -5.83 10.06
N THR A 184 0.90 -6.69 10.04
CA THR A 184 1.42 -7.37 8.84
C THR A 184 1.45 -8.89 8.98
N THR A 185 2.03 -9.56 7.99
CA THR A 185 2.06 -11.02 7.82
C THR A 185 3.16 -11.67 8.68
N GLY A 186 4.26 -12.07 8.06
CA GLY A 186 5.36 -12.81 8.67
C GLY A 186 6.30 -11.92 9.47
N SER A 187 7.04 -12.53 10.39
CA SER A 187 7.97 -11.84 11.30
C SER A 187 9.12 -11.12 10.59
N ALA A 188 9.54 -11.61 9.41
CA ALA A 188 10.59 -11.00 8.60
C ALA A 188 10.27 -9.54 8.21
N TRP A 189 8.99 -9.15 8.21
CA TRP A 189 8.57 -7.78 7.89
C TRP A 189 8.66 -6.80 9.06
N LYS A 190 8.76 -7.27 10.31
CA LYS A 190 8.65 -6.38 11.48
C LYS A 190 9.71 -5.29 11.45
N ASP A 191 10.98 -5.67 11.43
CA ASP A 191 12.09 -4.72 11.43
C ASP A 191 12.16 -3.95 10.10
N GLU A 192 11.93 -4.62 8.97
CA GLU A 192 11.94 -4.00 7.65
C GLU A 192 10.93 -2.84 7.54
N LEU A 193 9.68 -3.05 7.99
CA LEU A 193 8.65 -2.03 7.95
C LEU A 193 8.89 -0.92 8.99
N ILE A 194 9.50 -1.23 10.14
CA ILE A 194 9.92 -0.21 11.11
C ILE A 194 10.92 0.74 10.46
N HIS A 195 12.00 0.20 9.87
CA HIS A 195 13.02 1.00 9.19
C HIS A 195 12.44 1.75 7.98
N GLY A 196 11.56 1.10 7.21
CA GLY A 196 10.87 1.73 6.09
C GLY A 196 10.05 2.96 6.52
N VAL A 197 9.32 2.87 7.65
CA VAL A 197 8.53 3.99 8.18
C VAL A 197 9.45 5.10 8.67
N GLN A 198 10.53 4.77 9.38
CA GLN A 198 11.51 5.74 9.83
C GLN A 198 12.11 6.53 8.65
N GLY A 199 12.53 5.82 7.60
CA GLY A 199 13.03 6.43 6.37
C GLY A 199 11.99 7.33 5.69
N ALA A 200 10.74 6.88 5.60
CA ALA A 200 9.64 7.66 5.02
C ALA A 200 9.32 8.93 5.81
N LEU A 201 9.52 8.91 7.14
CA LEU A 201 9.36 10.06 8.03
C LEU A 201 10.60 10.97 8.07
N GLY A 202 11.66 10.65 7.34
CA GLY A 202 12.89 11.42 7.29
C GLY A 202 13.85 11.19 8.45
N TYR A 203 13.63 10.15 9.26
CA TYR A 203 14.66 9.64 10.17
C TYR A 203 15.63 8.81 9.33
N GLY A 204 16.92 9.19 9.29
CA GLY A 204 17.96 8.37 8.63
C GLY A 204 18.25 7.08 9.41
N ASP A 205 19.38 6.41 9.11
CA ASP A 205 19.84 5.17 9.79
C ASP A 205 20.17 5.30 11.30
N ARG A 206 19.72 6.37 11.97
CA ARG A 206 19.92 6.56 13.42
C ARG A 206 18.58 6.43 14.12
N ASP A 207 18.60 5.87 15.35
CA ASP A 207 17.50 5.70 16.31
C ASP A 207 16.56 6.93 16.44
N GLY A 208 15.77 7.16 15.40
CA GLY A 208 14.76 8.20 15.34
C GLY A 208 13.45 7.61 15.81
N SER A 209 12.96 8.08 16.96
CA SER A 209 11.61 7.76 17.40
C SER A 209 10.63 8.81 16.88
N SER A 210 9.55 8.36 16.26
CA SER A 210 8.43 9.22 15.88
C SER A 210 7.35 9.13 16.95
N MET A 211 6.86 10.27 17.41
CA MET A 211 5.68 10.32 18.28
C MET A 211 4.41 9.81 17.58
N HIS A 212 4.42 9.73 16.24
CA HIS A 212 3.27 9.33 15.43
C HIS A 212 3.33 7.88 14.98
N PHE A 213 4.39 7.13 15.28
CA PHE A 213 4.49 5.73 14.90
C PHE A 213 4.63 4.83 16.12
N ALA A 214 3.68 3.90 16.27
CA ALA A 214 3.57 3.01 17.42
C ALA A 214 4.34 1.68 17.21
N GLY A 215 4.73 1.38 15.97
CA GLY A 215 5.45 0.17 15.60
C GLY A 215 4.65 -0.76 14.68
N VAL A 216 5.14 -1.99 14.58
CA VAL A 216 4.60 -3.04 13.70
C VAL A 216 4.34 -4.29 14.52
N GLU A 217 3.20 -4.92 14.31
CA GLU A 217 2.93 -6.27 14.80
C GLU A 217 2.59 -7.24 13.66
N THR A 218 2.87 -8.52 13.91
CA THR A 218 2.82 -9.56 12.88
C THR A 218 1.81 -10.62 13.28
N THR A 219 1.01 -11.10 12.31
CA THR A 219 0.11 -12.24 12.50
C THR A 219 0.87 -13.57 12.65
N GLY A 220 2.12 -13.62 12.17
CA GLY A 220 2.94 -14.82 12.14
C GLY A 220 2.62 -15.76 10.99
N LEU A 221 1.71 -15.37 10.08
CA LEU A 221 1.39 -16.07 8.84
C LEU A 221 2.15 -15.41 7.68
N SER A 222 2.64 -16.17 6.72
CA SER A 222 3.12 -15.64 5.43
C SER A 222 1.98 -15.07 4.59
N ALA A 223 2.29 -14.31 3.55
CA ALA A 223 1.26 -13.74 2.68
C ALA A 223 0.49 -14.80 1.88
N ILE A 224 1.07 -15.98 1.62
CA ILE A 224 0.34 -17.11 1.03
C ILE A 224 -0.58 -17.74 2.08
N GLU A 225 -0.08 -17.97 3.29
CA GLU A 225 -0.86 -18.60 4.37
C GLU A 225 -2.11 -17.78 4.74
N LEU A 226 -2.08 -16.45 4.59
CA LEU A 226 -3.29 -15.63 4.75
C LEU A 226 -4.46 -16.04 3.85
N HIS A 227 -4.19 -16.66 2.69
CA HIS A 227 -5.21 -17.06 1.73
C HIS A 227 -5.49 -18.57 1.73
N THR A 228 -4.59 -19.38 2.28
CA THR A 228 -4.74 -20.85 2.31
C THR A 228 -5.12 -21.39 3.68
N THR A 229 -4.90 -20.63 4.75
CA THR A 229 -5.26 -20.99 6.12
C THR A 229 -6.77 -20.81 6.34
N ASP A 230 -7.33 -21.52 7.31
CA ASP A 230 -8.72 -21.38 7.70
C ASP A 230 -9.05 -19.89 8.02
N PRO A 231 -10.14 -19.33 7.45
CA PRO A 231 -10.49 -17.93 7.64
C PRO A 231 -10.65 -17.51 9.10
N GLU A 232 -11.13 -18.40 9.99
CA GLU A 232 -11.27 -18.09 11.40
C GLU A 232 -9.91 -18.04 12.12
N GLU A 233 -8.97 -18.92 11.77
CA GLU A 233 -7.60 -18.85 12.28
C GLU A 233 -6.93 -17.55 11.79
N VAL A 234 -7.05 -17.19 10.51
CA VAL A 234 -6.53 -15.93 9.96
C VAL A 234 -7.10 -14.72 10.73
N ARG A 235 -8.42 -14.70 10.91
CA ARG A 235 -9.11 -13.65 11.68
C ARG A 235 -8.56 -13.55 13.11
N GLN A 236 -8.43 -14.67 13.82
CA GLN A 236 -7.90 -14.70 15.18
C GLN A 236 -6.46 -14.17 15.26
N ARG A 237 -5.60 -14.52 14.31
CA ARG A 237 -4.21 -14.01 14.25
C ARG A 237 -4.17 -12.49 14.04
N ILE A 238 -5.04 -11.96 13.18
CA ILE A 238 -5.14 -10.51 12.94
C ILE A 238 -5.67 -9.78 14.19
N VAL A 239 -6.69 -10.33 14.84
CA VAL A 239 -7.23 -9.80 16.11
C VAL A 239 -6.13 -9.72 17.16
N GLU A 240 -5.40 -10.81 17.39
CA GLU A 240 -4.35 -10.86 18.41
C GLU A 240 -3.16 -9.95 18.08
N ALA A 241 -2.71 -9.92 16.82
CA ALA A 241 -1.66 -8.99 16.38
C ALA A 241 -2.08 -7.53 16.58
N THR A 242 -3.34 -7.19 16.28
CA THR A 242 -3.90 -5.86 16.52
C THR A 242 -3.91 -5.53 18.02
N ARG A 243 -4.40 -6.45 18.87
CA ARG A 243 -4.40 -6.24 20.33
C ARG A 243 -3.01 -6.02 20.88
N ASN A 244 -2.03 -6.80 20.43
CA ASN A 244 -0.64 -6.64 20.83
C ASN A 244 -0.07 -5.29 20.41
N LEU A 245 -0.37 -4.82 19.20
CA LEU A 245 0.05 -3.49 18.73
C LEU A 245 -0.50 -2.41 19.66
N LEU A 246 -1.79 -2.47 19.97
CA LEU A 246 -2.49 -1.50 20.80
C LEU A 246 -2.03 -1.50 22.27
N ARG A 247 -1.75 -2.69 22.82
CA ARG A 247 -1.32 -2.89 24.20
C ARG A 247 0.12 -2.47 24.45
N ASN A 248 1.02 -2.79 23.51
CA ASN A 248 2.45 -2.58 23.66
C ASN A 248 2.91 -1.17 23.25
N SER A 249 2.01 -0.36 22.68
CA SER A 249 2.31 1.00 22.24
C SER A 249 2.40 1.99 23.41
N GLU A 250 3.47 2.78 23.46
CA GLU A 250 3.63 3.85 24.46
C GLU A 250 2.61 5.00 24.30
N SER A 251 2.14 5.21 23.07
CA SER A 251 1.17 6.23 22.71
C SER A 251 -0.14 5.59 22.26
N ARG A 252 -1.25 6.31 22.41
CA ARG A 252 -2.56 5.84 21.97
C ARG A 252 -2.59 5.70 20.46
N VAL A 253 -2.72 4.47 19.98
CA VAL A 253 -2.85 4.19 18.54
C VAL A 253 -4.24 4.63 18.09
N LYS A 254 -4.28 5.61 17.20
CA LYS A 254 -5.52 6.16 16.59
C LYS A 254 -5.77 5.59 15.19
N ALA A 255 -4.77 5.02 14.53
CA ALA A 255 -4.91 4.38 13.23
C ALA A 255 -4.10 3.07 13.12
N VAL A 256 -4.64 2.08 12.42
CA VAL A 256 -3.97 0.81 12.12
C VAL A 256 -3.93 0.62 10.60
N CYS A 257 -2.74 0.40 10.06
CA CYS A 257 -2.57 0.11 8.63
C CYS A 257 -2.53 -1.39 8.38
N LEU A 258 -3.21 -1.83 7.33
CA LEU A 258 -3.17 -3.21 6.84
C LEU A 258 -1.85 -3.42 6.08
N GLY A 259 -0.95 -4.18 6.68
CA GLY A 259 0.45 -4.33 6.27
C GLY A 259 0.69 -5.33 5.15
N CYS A 260 -0.30 -5.60 4.29
CA CYS A 260 -0.19 -6.51 3.16
C CYS A 260 -1.32 -6.23 2.15
N ALA A 261 -1.03 -6.35 0.86
CA ALA A 261 -2.07 -6.26 -0.18
C ALA A 261 -3.14 -7.35 -0.04
N GLY A 262 -2.76 -8.54 0.44
CA GLY A 262 -3.68 -9.66 0.69
C GLY A 262 -4.59 -9.48 1.91
N MET A 263 -4.33 -8.47 2.76
CA MET A 263 -5.19 -8.13 3.91
C MET A 263 -6.29 -7.13 3.57
N ALA A 264 -6.32 -6.63 2.34
CA ALA A 264 -7.32 -5.69 1.88
C ALA A 264 -8.72 -6.35 1.96
N GLY A 265 -9.69 -5.70 2.60
CA GLY A 265 -10.99 -6.30 2.94
C GLY A 265 -11.04 -7.06 4.28
N MET A 266 -9.96 -7.10 5.05
CA MET A 266 -9.91 -7.73 6.40
C MET A 266 -10.05 -6.70 7.54
N GLU A 267 -10.68 -5.55 7.29
CA GLU A 267 -10.83 -4.47 8.27
C GLU A 267 -11.64 -4.91 9.50
N GLU A 268 -12.57 -5.84 9.34
CA GLU A 268 -13.42 -6.34 10.44
C GLU A 268 -12.59 -7.04 11.52
N ALA A 269 -11.58 -7.84 11.15
CA ALA A 269 -10.71 -8.52 12.10
C ALA A 269 -9.86 -7.51 12.91
N VAL A 270 -9.36 -6.46 12.25
CA VAL A 270 -8.64 -5.37 12.92
C VAL A 270 -9.58 -4.56 13.81
N ARG A 271 -10.81 -4.29 13.36
CA ARG A 271 -11.84 -3.61 14.16
C ARG A 271 -12.13 -4.38 15.44
N GLU A 272 -12.35 -5.69 15.34
CA GLU A 272 -12.57 -6.56 16.48
C GLU A 272 -11.39 -6.51 17.46
N GLY A 273 -10.15 -6.60 16.97
CA GLY A 273 -8.96 -6.44 17.81
C GLY A 273 -8.90 -5.09 18.54
N CYS A 274 -9.32 -4.01 17.86
CA CYS A 274 -9.41 -2.68 18.48
C CYS A 274 -10.47 -2.61 19.58
N GLU A 275 -11.64 -3.19 19.33
CA GLU A 275 -12.76 -3.20 20.30
C GLU A 275 -12.47 -4.11 21.49
N GLN A 276 -11.75 -5.21 21.30
CA GLN A 276 -11.32 -6.08 22.40
C GLN A 276 -10.29 -5.41 23.30
N GLU A 277 -9.32 -4.65 22.76
CA GLU A 277 -8.27 -4.03 23.58
C GLU A 277 -8.71 -2.68 24.19
N TYR A 278 -9.40 -1.83 23.44
CA TYR A 278 -9.78 -0.49 23.90
C TYR A 278 -11.25 -0.37 24.30
N GLY A 279 -12.05 -1.44 24.17
CA GLY A 279 -13.50 -1.41 24.36
C GLY A 279 -14.24 -0.92 23.12
N ILE A 280 -15.54 -1.23 23.02
CA ILE A 280 -16.36 -0.99 21.81
C ILE A 280 -16.30 0.46 21.33
N LEU A 281 -16.48 1.44 22.23
CA LEU A 281 -16.55 2.86 21.84
C LEU A 281 -15.20 3.40 21.37
N GLU A 282 -14.14 3.13 22.13
CA GLU A 282 -12.81 3.68 21.86
C GLU A 282 -12.02 2.86 20.83
N GLY A 283 -12.31 1.57 20.72
CA GLY A 283 -11.89 0.69 19.65
C GLY A 283 -12.56 1.04 18.33
N GLY A 284 -13.87 1.33 18.34
CA GLY A 284 -14.62 1.80 17.16
C GLY A 284 -14.13 3.14 16.59
N ARG A 285 -13.39 3.94 17.37
CA ARG A 285 -12.77 5.21 16.92
C ARG A 285 -11.44 5.04 16.19
N VAL A 286 -10.77 3.89 16.33
CA VAL A 286 -9.51 3.62 15.63
C VAL A 286 -9.77 3.58 14.12
N ARG A 287 -8.98 4.30 13.33
CA ARG A 287 -9.13 4.30 11.88
C ARG A 287 -8.34 3.14 11.27
N ILE A 288 -8.93 2.43 10.32
CA ILE A 288 -8.27 1.32 9.64
C ILE A 288 -7.92 1.80 8.24
N VAL A 289 -6.66 1.66 7.87
CA VAL A 289 -6.10 2.17 6.62
C VAL A 289 -5.72 0.98 5.74
N ASP A 290 -6.45 0.84 4.63
CA ASP A 290 -6.05 -0.03 3.52
C ASP A 290 -5.10 0.76 2.60
N GLY A 291 -3.89 0.25 2.42
CA GLY A 291 -2.87 0.86 1.56
C GLY A 291 -3.28 0.92 0.07
N VAL A 292 -4.10 -0.01 -0.40
CA VAL A 292 -4.61 -0.04 -1.79
C VAL A 292 -5.57 1.13 -2.00
N VAL A 293 -6.55 1.28 -1.11
CA VAL A 293 -7.53 2.39 -1.15
C VAL A 293 -6.83 3.73 -0.95
N ALA A 294 -5.91 3.82 0.02
CA ALA A 294 -5.12 5.02 0.26
C ALA A 294 -4.26 5.40 -0.96
N GLY A 295 -3.60 4.42 -1.57
CA GLY A 295 -2.76 4.62 -2.75
C GLY A 295 -3.53 5.13 -3.95
N ALA A 296 -4.65 4.48 -4.28
CA ALA A 296 -5.52 4.92 -5.37
C ALA A 296 -6.09 6.32 -5.09
N GLY A 297 -6.56 6.58 -3.88
CA GLY A 297 -7.08 7.90 -3.47
C GLY A 297 -6.04 9.01 -3.59
N ASN A 298 -4.80 8.75 -3.16
CA ASN A 298 -3.69 9.70 -3.26
C ASN A 298 -3.36 10.03 -4.71
N LEU A 299 -3.25 9.01 -5.58
CA LEU A 299 -2.95 9.20 -7.00
C LEU A 299 -4.06 9.95 -7.73
N ILE A 300 -5.32 9.61 -7.46
CA ILE A 300 -6.48 10.32 -8.04
C ILE A 300 -6.48 11.79 -7.59
N THR A 301 -6.20 12.04 -6.32
CA THR A 301 -6.09 13.41 -5.81
C THR A 301 -4.97 14.16 -6.52
N ALA A 302 -3.79 13.56 -6.67
CA ALA A 302 -2.67 14.17 -7.40
C ALA A 302 -3.03 14.48 -8.86
N LEU A 303 -3.67 13.55 -9.55
CA LEU A 303 -4.11 13.70 -10.94
C LEU A 303 -5.17 14.80 -11.13
N LYS A 304 -6.07 14.96 -10.15
CA LYS A 304 -7.15 15.97 -10.20
C LYS A 304 -6.66 17.35 -9.74
N ALA A 305 -5.82 17.41 -8.73
CA ALA A 305 -5.28 18.64 -8.17
C ALA A 305 -4.11 19.21 -8.99
N GLY A 306 -3.33 18.37 -9.65
CA GLY A 306 -2.14 18.77 -10.39
C GLY A 306 -0.99 19.17 -9.47
N PHE A 307 -0.70 18.36 -8.44
CA PHE A 307 0.47 18.55 -7.58
C PHE A 307 1.79 18.49 -8.37
#